data_AF-A0AAQ3M2S2-F1
#
_entry.id   AF-A0AAQ3M2S2-F1
#
_cell.length_a   1.000
_cell.length_b   1.000
_cell.length_c   1.000
_cell.angle_alpha   90.00
_cell.angle_beta   90.00
_cell.angle_gamma   90.00
#
_symmetry.space_group_name_H-M   'P 1'
#
loop_
_entity.id
_entity.type
_entity.pdbx_description
1 polymer ?
#
loop_
_entity_poly.entity_id
_entity_poly.type
_entity_poly.pdbx_seq_one_letter_code
_entity_poly.pdbx_strand_id
1 'polypeptide(L)'
;MSLEIYSMQQSVFSPLCIANATRTFRQRCLSFHPESIISNSTLMELEHVPRGKTLYFPDNVASCNRPSQMVTTDLGRIALSIPTSNRSSITFELWLPEHRNGKRYFSTGNGGIEGCVTYEDLAYLSGLGFPAMGTNNGHNGTTGVEFYHNPDILEDDAYLALHTGTVSGKLLTTQFYEDSIAHSYYIGHSLGIMMGVKGSEMYPDDYNGIIAGCPAVDFNHLQGERAVFFKVTGTSE
;
A
#
# COMPACT_ATOMS: atom_id res chain seq x y z
N MET A 1 61.14 46.68 32.13
CA MET A 1 60.74 45.59 31.21
C MET A 1 59.89 44.65 32.02
N SER A 2 58.57 44.79 31.85
CA SER A 2 57.51 44.16 32.62
C SER A 2 57.27 42.73 32.15
N LEU A 3 56.94 41.81 33.06
CA LEU A 3 56.38 40.51 32.71
C LEU A 3 55.28 40.15 33.73
N GLU A 4 54.04 40.35 33.30
CA GLU A 4 52.83 39.83 33.93
C GLU A 4 52.70 38.33 33.63
N ILE A 5 52.35 37.53 34.63
CA ILE A 5 51.99 36.12 34.48
C ILE A 5 50.47 36.05 34.40
N TYR A 6 49.95 35.68 33.22
CA TYR A 6 48.52 35.47 32.97
C TYR A 6 48.01 34.18 33.63
N SER A 7 46.85 34.32 34.28
CA SER A 7 46.01 33.24 34.84
C SER A 7 45.37 32.40 33.73
N MET A 8 45.52 31.07 33.77
CA MET A 8 44.76 30.14 32.94
C MET A 8 43.45 29.78 33.65
N GLN A 9 42.33 30.17 33.05
CA GLN A 9 40.98 29.83 33.48
C GLN A 9 40.62 28.41 32.97
N GLN A 10 40.38 27.47 33.87
CA GLN A 10 39.90 26.13 33.53
C GLN A 10 38.41 26.20 33.11
N SER A 11 38.13 25.83 31.85
CA SER A 11 36.78 25.64 31.34
C SER A 11 36.23 24.29 31.79
N VAL A 12 35.16 24.34 32.59
CA VAL A 12 34.37 23.17 32.96
C VAL A 12 33.51 22.79 31.76
N PHE A 13 33.89 21.71 31.05
CA PHE A 13 33.01 21.05 30.09
C PHE A 13 31.98 20.21 30.85
N SER A 14 30.75 20.71 30.92
CA SER A 14 29.60 19.89 31.32
C SER A 14 29.33 18.84 30.24
N PRO A 15 29.20 17.55 30.57
CA PRO A 15 28.76 16.55 29.60
C PRO A 15 27.30 16.85 29.24
N LEU A 16 27.04 17.22 27.99
CA LEU A 16 25.68 17.15 27.44
C LEU A 16 25.24 15.70 27.51
N CYS A 17 24.36 15.37 28.46
CA CYS A 17 23.55 14.17 28.38
C CYS A 17 22.69 14.29 27.10
N ILE A 18 23.11 13.62 26.03
CA ILE A 18 22.22 13.35 24.90
C ILE A 18 21.22 12.31 25.42
N ALA A 19 20.12 12.78 25.97
CA ALA A 19 18.95 11.94 26.15
C ALA A 19 18.50 11.52 24.74
N ASN A 20 18.62 10.23 24.43
CA ASN A 20 17.97 9.65 23.25
C ASN A 20 16.46 9.81 23.45
N ALA A 21 15.91 10.94 23.01
CA ALA A 21 14.47 11.14 22.97
C ALA A 21 13.89 10.12 21.98
N THR A 22 13.15 9.14 22.49
CA THR A 22 12.30 8.28 21.66
C THR A 22 11.37 9.18 20.85
N ARG A 23 11.55 9.19 19.52
CA ARG A 23 10.67 9.93 18.61
C ARG A 23 9.24 9.42 18.78
N THR A 24 8.28 10.33 18.82
CA THR A 24 6.86 9.95 18.80
C THR A 24 6.53 9.23 17.49
N PHE A 25 5.49 8.41 17.47
CA PHE A 25 5.06 7.71 16.25
C PHE A 25 4.82 8.68 15.09
N ARG A 26 4.14 9.80 15.35
CA ARG A 26 3.97 10.90 14.40
C ARG A 26 5.30 11.42 13.84
N GLN A 27 6.30 11.65 14.69
CA GLN A 27 7.61 12.11 14.24
C GLN A 27 8.33 11.05 13.40
N ARG A 28 8.21 9.76 13.73
CA ARG A 28 8.75 8.67 12.92
C ARG A 28 8.09 8.61 11.55
N CYS A 29 6.76 8.69 11.49
CA CYS A 29 6.00 8.74 10.25
C CYS A 29 6.45 9.90 9.35
N LEU A 30 6.46 11.12 9.89
CA LEU A 30 6.77 12.33 9.11
C LEU A 30 8.26 12.49 8.77
N SER A 31 9.14 11.68 9.36
CA SER A 31 10.57 11.65 9.01
C SER A 31 10.97 10.42 8.20
N PHE A 32 9.99 9.62 7.75
CA PHE A 32 10.23 8.46 6.91
C PHE A 32 10.38 8.89 5.44
N HIS A 33 11.33 8.29 4.73
CA HIS A 33 11.67 8.63 3.35
C HIS A 33 11.43 7.42 2.42
N PRO A 34 10.18 7.04 2.15
CA PRO A 34 9.86 5.84 1.37
C PRO A 34 10.47 5.85 -0.04
N GLU A 35 10.61 7.02 -0.67
CA GLU A 35 11.22 7.22 -1.99
C GLU A 35 12.71 6.89 -2.04
N SER A 36 13.39 6.93 -0.88
CA SER A 36 14.79 6.48 -0.77
C SER A 36 14.92 4.95 -0.72
N ILE A 37 13.83 4.26 -0.38
CA ILE A 37 13.78 2.80 -0.23
C ILE A 37 13.25 2.16 -1.51
N ILE A 38 12.20 2.72 -2.10
CA ILE A 38 11.59 2.25 -3.34
C ILE A 38 12.16 3.06 -4.50
N SER A 39 13.09 2.47 -5.23
CA SER A 39 13.75 3.10 -6.37
C SER A 39 12.75 3.51 -7.46
N ASN A 40 13.00 4.65 -8.10
CA ASN A 40 12.18 5.25 -9.17
C ASN A 40 10.72 5.54 -8.78
N SER A 41 10.36 5.47 -7.50
CA SER A 41 9.03 5.86 -7.04
C SER A 41 8.92 7.37 -6.82
N THR A 42 7.70 7.88 -6.89
CA THR A 42 7.37 9.27 -6.55
C THR A 42 6.48 9.28 -5.31
N LEU A 43 6.87 10.06 -4.30
CA LEU A 43 6.06 10.26 -3.10
C LEU A 43 4.82 11.10 -3.42
N MET A 44 3.63 10.52 -3.19
CA MET A 44 2.35 11.19 -3.41
C MET A 44 1.78 11.72 -2.09
N GLU A 45 1.86 10.93 -1.02
CA GLU A 45 1.35 11.31 0.31
C GLU A 45 2.22 10.68 1.41
N LEU A 46 2.47 11.45 2.48
CA LEU A 46 3.08 10.95 3.71
C LEU A 46 2.40 11.62 4.90
N GLU A 47 1.51 10.88 5.57
CA GLU A 47 0.63 11.44 6.57
C GLU A 47 0.58 10.59 7.84
N HIS A 48 0.62 11.24 9.01
CA HIS A 48 0.16 10.63 10.25
C HIS A 48 -1.35 10.82 10.40
N VAL A 49 -2.10 9.72 10.41
CA VAL A 49 -3.56 9.69 10.48
C VAL A 49 -3.99 9.26 11.89
N PRO A 50 -4.60 10.17 12.68
CA PRO A 50 -5.10 9.81 14.00
C PRO A 50 -6.38 8.97 13.94
N ARG A 51 -6.59 8.15 14.96
CA ARG A 51 -7.79 7.34 15.17
C ARG A 51 -9.06 8.19 15.12
N GLY A 52 -10.06 7.71 14.39
CA GLY A 52 -11.34 8.38 14.21
C GLY A 52 -11.34 9.43 13.09
N LYS A 53 -10.20 9.68 12.43
CA LYS A 53 -10.15 10.56 11.27
C LYS A 53 -10.81 9.91 10.05
N THR A 54 -11.61 10.69 9.34
CA THR A 54 -12.08 10.35 7.99
C THR A 54 -11.11 10.92 6.96
N LEU A 55 -10.53 10.03 6.16
CA LEU A 55 -9.74 10.37 4.98
C LEU A 55 -10.67 10.64 3.81
N TYR A 56 -10.27 11.56 2.93
CA TYR A 56 -10.96 11.86 1.68
C TYR A 56 -10.00 11.62 0.52
N PHE A 57 -10.52 11.09 -0.59
CA PHE A 57 -9.73 10.69 -1.75
C PHE A 57 -10.17 11.47 -3.00
N PRO A 58 -9.86 12.77 -3.09
CA PRO A 58 -10.30 13.62 -4.20
C PRO A 58 -9.71 13.20 -5.55
N ASP A 59 -8.57 12.51 -5.55
CA ASP A 59 -7.91 12.00 -6.75
C ASP A 59 -8.51 10.68 -7.26
N ASN A 60 -9.39 10.06 -6.46
CA ASN A 60 -10.06 8.82 -6.85
C ASN A 60 -11.15 9.13 -7.88
N VAL A 61 -11.15 8.40 -9.00
CA VAL A 61 -12.13 8.63 -10.06
C VAL A 61 -13.54 8.21 -9.61
N ALA A 62 -14.56 8.92 -10.08
CA ALA A 62 -15.93 8.75 -9.61
C ALA A 62 -16.45 7.31 -9.75
N SER A 63 -16.01 6.57 -10.77
CA SER A 63 -16.38 5.18 -11.01
C SER A 63 -15.94 4.23 -9.89
N CYS A 64 -14.87 4.56 -9.15
CA CYS A 64 -14.44 3.78 -7.99
C CYS A 64 -15.38 3.87 -6.79
N ASN A 65 -16.27 4.88 -6.75
CA ASN A 65 -17.30 5.09 -5.72
C ASN A 65 -16.80 4.96 -4.26
N ARG A 66 -15.58 5.42 -4.00
CA ARG A 66 -14.91 5.39 -2.68
C ARG A 66 -14.34 6.78 -2.37
N PRO A 67 -15.20 7.76 -1.99
CA PRO A 67 -14.77 9.15 -1.80
C PRO A 67 -14.08 9.39 -0.45
N SER A 68 -14.33 8.53 0.54
CA SER A 68 -13.79 8.68 1.88
C SER A 68 -13.74 7.35 2.64
N GLN A 69 -12.91 7.30 3.68
CA GLN A 69 -12.81 6.14 4.58
C GLN A 69 -12.45 6.60 6.00
N MET A 70 -13.19 6.14 7.00
CA MET A 70 -12.85 6.36 8.40
C MET A 70 -11.77 5.36 8.86
N VAL A 71 -10.77 5.86 9.57
CA VAL A 71 -9.68 5.06 10.13
C VAL A 71 -9.91 4.84 11.63
N THR A 72 -9.78 3.60 12.10
CA THR A 72 -10.12 3.21 13.49
C THR A 72 -8.92 3.06 14.42
N THR A 73 -7.70 3.33 13.92
CA THR A 73 -6.43 3.26 14.64
C THR A 73 -5.54 4.45 14.28
N ASP A 74 -4.57 4.77 15.14
CA ASP A 74 -3.48 5.69 14.78
C ASP A 74 -2.55 4.97 13.78
N LEU A 75 -2.26 5.60 12.64
CA LEU A 75 -1.41 5.00 11.60
C LEU A 75 -0.60 6.02 10.81
N GLY A 76 0.47 5.53 10.18
CA GLY A 76 1.17 6.23 9.11
C GLY A 76 0.63 5.79 7.76
N ARG A 77 0.24 6.76 6.92
CA ARG A 77 -0.22 6.55 5.54
C ARG A 77 0.89 6.98 4.60
N ILE A 78 1.26 6.07 3.70
CA ILE A 78 2.24 6.30 2.64
C ILE A 78 1.54 6.04 1.32
N ALA A 79 1.59 6.98 0.38
CA ALA A 79 1.16 6.78 -1.00
C ALA A 79 2.32 7.05 -1.95
N LEU A 80 2.55 6.13 -2.88
CA LEU A 80 3.58 6.22 -3.91
C LEU A 80 2.98 6.02 -5.30
N SER A 81 3.56 6.67 -6.30
CA SER A 81 3.49 6.23 -7.69
C SER A 81 4.74 5.39 -7.99
N ILE A 82 4.56 4.15 -8.43
CA ILE A 82 5.64 3.20 -8.70
C ILE A 82 5.57 2.79 -10.18
N PRO A 83 6.55 3.19 -11.01
CA PRO A 83 6.65 2.72 -12.40
C PRO A 83 6.85 1.20 -12.44
N THR A 84 6.05 0.51 -13.25
CA THR A 84 6.16 -0.93 -13.52
C THR A 84 6.76 -1.19 -14.90
N SER A 85 6.65 -0.24 -15.82
CA SER A 85 7.32 -0.21 -17.11
C SER A 85 7.68 1.23 -17.53
N ASN A 86 8.06 1.44 -18.80
CA ASN A 86 8.22 2.79 -19.36
C ASN A 86 6.88 3.47 -19.74
N ARG A 87 5.77 2.74 -19.65
CA ARG A 87 4.43 3.15 -20.13
C ARG A 87 3.28 2.71 -19.22
N SER A 88 3.59 2.26 -18.01
CA SER A 88 2.64 1.89 -16.96
C SER A 88 3.25 2.14 -15.58
N SER A 89 2.38 2.39 -14.61
CA SER A 89 2.72 2.67 -13.22
C SER A 89 1.53 2.39 -12.33
N ILE A 90 1.79 2.02 -11.08
CA ILE A 90 0.75 1.80 -10.09
C ILE A 90 0.71 2.95 -9.08
N THR A 91 -0.49 3.32 -8.66
CA THR A 91 -0.69 4.01 -7.38
C THR A 91 -0.74 2.96 -6.28
N PHE A 92 0.16 3.10 -5.33
CA PHE A 92 0.34 2.20 -4.20
C PHE A 92 0.05 2.97 -2.90
N GLU A 93 -0.70 2.36 -1.99
CA GLU A 93 -0.87 2.87 -0.63
C GLU A 93 -0.50 1.81 0.41
N LEU A 94 0.17 2.25 1.48
CA LEU A 94 0.56 1.44 2.64
C LEU A 94 0.13 2.15 3.92
N TRP A 95 -0.64 1.43 4.74
CA TRP A 95 -1.15 1.90 6.02
C TRP A 95 -0.45 1.13 7.14
N LEU A 96 0.30 1.86 7.97
CA LEU A 96 1.19 1.35 9.01
C LEU A 96 0.63 1.70 10.40
N PRO A 97 -0.10 0.81 11.08
CA PRO A 97 -0.65 1.10 12.40
C PRO A 97 0.43 1.32 13.47
N GLU A 98 0.21 2.25 14.40
CA GLU A 98 1.15 2.50 15.51
C GLU A 98 1.35 1.25 16.37
N HIS A 99 0.25 0.56 16.67
CA HIS A 99 0.26 -0.67 17.44
C HIS A 99 0.06 -1.87 16.52
N ARG A 100 1.11 -2.68 16.39
CA ARG A 100 1.09 -3.89 15.55
C ARG A 100 0.51 -5.09 16.28
N ASN A 101 -0.30 -5.87 15.57
CA ASN A 101 -0.76 -7.19 16.00
C ASN A 101 0.22 -8.26 15.49
N GLY A 102 1.32 -8.44 16.23
CA GLY A 102 2.39 -9.36 15.86
C GLY A 102 3.19 -8.90 14.64
N LYS A 103 3.89 -9.84 14.00
CA LYS A 103 4.75 -9.61 12.83
C LYS A 103 4.08 -10.05 11.53
N ARG A 104 2.81 -9.68 11.37
CA ARG A 104 1.98 -10.06 10.21
C ARG A 104 1.78 -8.87 9.29
N TYR A 105 1.79 -9.12 7.99
CA TYR A 105 1.60 -8.13 6.93
C TYR A 105 0.48 -8.58 6.00
N PHE A 106 -0.27 -7.63 5.44
CA PHE A 106 -1.36 -7.91 4.51
C PHE A 106 -1.25 -7.10 3.21
N SER A 107 -1.64 -7.76 2.13
CA SER A 107 -1.94 -7.15 0.84
C SER A 107 -3.43 -7.27 0.55
N THR A 108 -4.05 -6.20 0.05
CA THR A 108 -5.43 -6.22 -0.45
C THR A 108 -5.45 -6.39 -1.97
N GLY A 109 -6.54 -6.96 -2.47
CA GLY A 109 -6.86 -7.02 -3.89
C GLY A 109 -7.81 -5.92 -4.34
N ASN A 110 -8.30 -6.07 -5.57
CA ASN A 110 -9.29 -5.20 -6.19
C ASN A 110 -10.52 -6.03 -6.60
N GLY A 111 -11.59 -5.39 -7.07
CA GLY A 111 -12.78 -6.06 -7.59
C GLY A 111 -12.99 -5.81 -9.09
N GLY A 112 -13.55 -6.76 -9.82
CA GLY A 112 -13.72 -6.54 -11.27
C GLY A 112 -12.38 -6.51 -12.02
N ILE A 113 -12.32 -5.64 -13.03
CA ILE A 113 -11.09 -5.17 -13.68
C ILE A 113 -10.82 -3.72 -13.24
N GLU A 114 -11.18 -3.40 -11.99
CA GLU A 114 -11.14 -2.02 -11.50
C GLU A 114 -9.73 -1.64 -11.07
N GLY A 115 -9.33 -0.43 -11.44
CA GLY A 115 -8.15 0.24 -10.93
C GLY A 115 -8.48 1.12 -9.74
N CYS A 116 -9.00 0.52 -8.66
CA CYS A 116 -9.49 1.25 -7.48
C CYS A 116 -8.93 0.65 -6.20
N VAL A 117 -8.18 1.43 -5.44
CA VAL A 117 -7.69 1.00 -4.11
C VAL A 117 -8.88 0.73 -3.18
N THR A 118 -8.91 -0.44 -2.56
CA THR A 118 -9.95 -0.87 -1.61
C THR A 118 -9.68 -0.32 -0.21
N TYR A 119 -9.89 0.98 -0.03
CA TYR A 119 -9.61 1.69 1.23
C TYR A 119 -10.33 1.11 2.44
N GLU A 120 -11.52 0.55 2.24
CA GLU A 120 -12.30 -0.17 3.25
C GLU A 120 -11.56 -1.37 3.83
N ASP A 121 -10.85 -2.13 2.99
CA ASP A 121 -10.04 -3.27 3.43
C ASP A 121 -8.76 -2.81 4.12
N LEU A 122 -8.13 -1.73 3.64
CA LEU A 122 -6.98 -1.11 4.31
C LEU A 122 -7.33 -0.63 5.72
N ALA A 123 -8.48 0.03 5.88
CA ALA A 123 -8.99 0.47 7.17
C ALA A 123 -9.33 -0.71 8.09
N TYR A 124 -9.94 -1.76 7.54
CA TYR A 124 -10.26 -2.97 8.29
C TYR A 124 -8.99 -3.63 8.84
N LEU A 125 -8.00 -3.88 7.98
CA LEU A 125 -6.77 -4.58 8.36
C LEU A 125 -5.87 -3.74 9.29
N SER A 126 -5.69 -2.45 8.98
CA SER A 126 -4.94 -1.55 9.87
C SER A 126 -5.62 -1.41 11.23
N GLY A 127 -6.96 -1.36 11.27
CA GLY A 127 -7.75 -1.36 12.50
C GLY A 127 -7.56 -2.62 13.36
N LEU A 128 -7.19 -3.75 12.75
CA LEU A 128 -6.80 -4.99 13.45
C LEU A 128 -5.33 -5.02 13.87
N GLY A 129 -4.58 -3.94 13.60
CA GLY A 129 -3.16 -3.80 13.91
C GLY A 129 -2.23 -4.38 12.85
N PHE A 130 -2.69 -4.64 11.63
CA PHE A 130 -1.84 -5.15 10.56
C PHE A 130 -1.40 -4.04 9.60
N PRO A 131 -0.08 -3.92 9.32
CA PRO A 131 0.40 -3.22 8.13
C PRO A 131 -0.29 -3.79 6.88
N ALA A 132 -0.93 -2.91 6.11
CA ALA A 132 -1.73 -3.31 4.96
C ALA A 132 -1.44 -2.42 3.74
N MET A 133 -1.29 -3.02 2.57
CA MET A 133 -1.14 -2.29 1.31
C MET A 133 -2.25 -2.58 0.31
N GLY A 134 -2.49 -1.63 -0.60
CA GLY A 134 -3.37 -1.79 -1.75
C GLY A 134 -2.85 -1.00 -2.95
N THR A 135 -3.28 -1.38 -4.15
CA THR A 135 -2.89 -0.71 -5.40
C THR A 135 -4.11 -0.39 -6.27
N ASN A 136 -3.93 0.45 -7.29
CA ASN A 136 -4.93 0.72 -8.31
C ASN A 136 -4.80 -0.20 -9.55
N ASN A 137 -4.12 -1.35 -9.48
CA ASN A 137 -3.97 -2.26 -10.63
C ASN A 137 -3.33 -1.68 -11.91
N GLY A 138 -2.71 -0.49 -11.86
CA GLY A 138 -2.04 0.11 -13.01
C GLY A 138 -2.92 1.03 -13.86
N HIS A 139 -4.19 1.23 -13.49
CA HIS A 139 -5.11 2.17 -14.12
C HIS A 139 -6.09 2.77 -13.10
N ASN A 140 -6.98 3.66 -13.54
CA ASN A 140 -7.97 4.27 -12.65
C ASN A 140 -9.39 4.01 -13.15
N GLY A 141 -10.25 3.53 -12.26
CA GLY A 141 -11.67 3.34 -12.54
C GLY A 141 -12.05 1.91 -12.91
N THR A 142 -13.33 1.72 -13.25
CA THR A 142 -13.94 0.38 -13.33
C THR A 142 -14.01 -0.19 -14.75
N THR A 143 -13.35 0.44 -15.71
CA THR A 143 -13.34 0.04 -17.13
C THR A 143 -11.97 -0.50 -17.54
N GLY A 144 -11.94 -1.31 -18.60
CA GLY A 144 -10.69 -1.80 -19.19
C GLY A 144 -10.24 -1.02 -20.43
N VAL A 145 -10.62 0.27 -20.55
CA VAL A 145 -10.26 1.06 -21.74
C VAL A 145 -8.75 1.30 -21.80
N GLU A 146 -8.10 1.35 -20.65
CA GLU A 146 -6.66 1.53 -20.48
C GLU A 146 -5.85 0.31 -20.94
N PHE A 147 -6.47 -0.88 -21.01
CA PHE A 147 -5.84 -2.08 -21.56
C PHE A 147 -5.67 -2.00 -23.09
N TYR A 148 -6.45 -1.14 -23.75
CA TYR A 148 -6.45 -1.03 -25.20
C TYR A 148 -5.12 -0.48 -25.72
N HIS A 149 -4.44 -1.26 -26.56
CA HIS A 149 -3.09 -0.97 -27.07
C HIS A 149 -2.02 -0.78 -25.98
N ASN A 150 -2.28 -1.21 -24.74
CA ASN A 150 -1.32 -1.13 -23.65
C ASN A 150 -1.26 -2.46 -22.86
N PRO A 151 -0.49 -3.46 -23.35
CA PRO A 151 -0.37 -4.75 -22.67
C PRO A 151 0.29 -4.64 -21.29
N ASP A 152 1.10 -3.60 -21.05
CA ASP A 152 1.80 -3.39 -19.78
C ASP A 152 0.81 -3.08 -18.64
N ILE A 153 -0.27 -2.32 -18.91
CA ILE A 153 -1.36 -2.10 -17.94
C ILE A 153 -2.17 -3.38 -17.71
N LEU A 154 -2.37 -4.18 -18.76
CA LEU A 154 -3.04 -5.47 -18.61
C LEU A 154 -2.23 -6.45 -17.76
N GLU A 155 -0.89 -6.41 -17.86
CA GLU A 155 0.01 -7.20 -17.01
C GLU A 155 -0.03 -6.71 -15.55
N ASP A 156 -0.08 -5.39 -15.34
CA ASP A 156 -0.28 -4.78 -14.02
C ASP A 156 -1.58 -5.28 -13.37
N ASP A 157 -2.71 -5.22 -14.08
CA ASP A 157 -4.02 -5.68 -13.59
C ASP A 157 -4.04 -7.20 -13.33
N ALA A 158 -3.37 -7.98 -14.17
CA ALA A 158 -3.38 -9.44 -14.06
C ALA A 158 -2.63 -9.97 -12.82
N TYR A 159 -1.45 -9.41 -12.52
CA TYR A 159 -0.65 -9.83 -11.36
C TYR A 159 0.44 -8.84 -10.93
N LEU A 160 1.00 -8.04 -11.85
CA LEU A 160 2.26 -7.34 -11.60
C LEU A 160 2.10 -6.19 -10.60
N ALA A 161 0.96 -5.51 -10.60
CA ALA A 161 0.66 -4.47 -9.62
C ALA A 161 0.65 -5.03 -8.19
N LEU A 162 -0.01 -6.18 -8.00
CA LEU A 162 -0.09 -6.84 -6.70
C LEU A 162 1.29 -7.28 -6.20
N HIS A 163 2.10 -7.89 -7.08
CA HIS A 163 3.45 -8.30 -6.72
C HIS A 163 4.33 -7.10 -6.37
N THR A 164 4.36 -6.09 -7.25
CA THR A 164 5.16 -4.87 -7.07
C THR A 164 4.79 -4.14 -5.78
N GLY A 165 3.50 -4.01 -5.49
CA GLY A 165 2.99 -3.45 -4.24
C GLY A 165 3.39 -4.29 -3.03
N THR A 166 3.37 -5.63 -3.14
CA THR A 166 3.71 -6.54 -2.03
C THR A 166 5.19 -6.46 -1.67
N VAL A 167 6.07 -6.50 -2.66
CA VAL A 167 7.51 -6.36 -2.45
C VAL A 167 7.82 -4.99 -1.82
N SER A 168 7.22 -3.93 -2.36
CA SER A 168 7.41 -2.56 -1.85
C SER A 168 6.89 -2.41 -0.43
N GLY A 169 5.68 -2.88 -0.16
CA GLY A 169 5.05 -2.77 1.16
C GLY A 169 5.76 -3.60 2.23
N LYS A 170 6.27 -4.79 1.91
CA LYS A 170 7.08 -5.59 2.83
C LYS A 170 8.39 -4.87 3.18
N LEU A 171 9.06 -4.29 2.19
CA LEU A 171 10.31 -3.56 2.40
C LEU A 171 10.08 -2.32 3.26
N LEU A 172 9.10 -1.48 2.91
CA LEU A 172 8.74 -0.29 3.67
C LEU A 172 8.30 -0.64 5.10
N THR A 173 7.50 -1.69 5.29
CA THR A 173 7.07 -2.16 6.61
C THR A 173 8.28 -2.58 7.46
N THR A 174 9.20 -3.36 6.88
CA THR A 174 10.39 -3.84 7.59
C THR A 174 11.29 -2.67 8.01
N GLN A 175 11.48 -1.70 7.12
CA GLN A 175 12.29 -0.50 7.40
C GLN A 175 11.61 0.40 8.42
N PHE A 176 10.31 0.62 8.30
CA PHE A 176 9.58 1.53 9.18
C PHE A 176 9.54 1.04 10.63
N TYR A 177 9.30 -0.26 10.85
CA TYR A 177 9.24 -0.84 12.18
C TYR A 177 10.58 -1.34 12.72
N GLU A 178 11.64 -1.33 11.88
CA GLU A 178 12.96 -1.89 12.20
C GLU A 178 12.86 -3.36 12.67
N ASP A 179 11.93 -4.11 12.07
CA ASP A 179 11.57 -5.46 12.49
C ASP A 179 11.03 -6.28 11.32
N SER A 180 11.38 -7.57 11.27
CA SER A 180 11.02 -8.44 10.15
C SER A 180 9.53 -8.82 10.15
N ILE A 181 9.01 -9.11 8.95
CA ILE A 181 7.71 -9.75 8.77
C ILE A 181 7.89 -11.25 8.96
N ALA A 182 7.15 -11.84 9.90
CA ALA A 182 7.16 -13.29 10.13
C ALA A 182 6.17 -14.01 9.21
N HIS A 183 5.02 -13.39 8.94
CA HIS A 183 4.00 -13.94 8.04
C HIS A 183 3.38 -12.87 7.14
N SER A 184 3.22 -13.18 5.86
CA SER A 184 2.57 -12.35 4.85
C SER A 184 1.25 -12.99 4.42
N TYR A 185 0.20 -12.18 4.30
CA TYR A 185 -1.12 -12.65 3.90
C TYR A 185 -1.68 -11.80 2.75
N TYR A 186 -2.50 -12.43 1.92
CA TYR A 186 -3.31 -11.75 0.92
C TYR A 186 -4.79 -11.90 1.28
N ILE A 187 -5.57 -10.83 1.10
CA ILE A 187 -7.02 -10.89 1.14
C ILE A 187 -7.59 -10.25 -0.12
N GLY A 188 -8.52 -10.96 -0.75
CA GLY A 188 -9.27 -10.41 -1.87
C GLY A 188 -10.69 -10.96 -1.91
N HIS A 189 -11.47 -10.40 -2.82
CA HIS A 189 -12.82 -10.84 -3.10
C HIS A 189 -13.08 -10.77 -4.61
N SER A 190 -13.98 -11.61 -5.12
CA SER A 190 -14.37 -11.58 -6.53
C SER A 190 -13.14 -11.78 -7.45
N LEU A 191 -12.99 -10.92 -8.45
CA LEU A 191 -11.87 -10.93 -9.38
C LEU A 191 -10.50 -10.62 -8.74
N GLY A 192 -10.45 -10.00 -7.57
CA GLY A 192 -9.20 -9.88 -6.81
C GLY A 192 -8.56 -11.23 -6.53
N ILE A 193 -9.35 -12.29 -6.33
CA ILE A 193 -8.78 -13.62 -6.11
C ILE A 193 -8.08 -14.19 -7.34
N MET A 194 -8.49 -13.80 -8.55
CA MET A 194 -7.72 -14.14 -9.74
C MET A 194 -6.29 -13.60 -9.62
N MET A 195 -6.12 -12.36 -9.17
CA MET A 195 -4.80 -11.75 -8.97
C MET A 195 -4.02 -12.44 -7.85
N GLY A 196 -4.67 -12.77 -6.74
CA GLY A 196 -4.02 -13.49 -5.62
C GLY A 196 -3.56 -14.88 -6.01
N VAL A 197 -4.38 -15.63 -6.75
CA VAL A 197 -4.03 -16.97 -7.26
C VAL A 197 -2.96 -16.87 -8.32
N LYS A 198 -3.13 -15.99 -9.32
CA LYS A 198 -2.13 -15.80 -10.38
C LYS A 198 -0.79 -15.32 -9.82
N GLY A 199 -0.85 -14.37 -8.89
CA GLY A 199 0.30 -13.91 -8.11
C GLY A 199 0.98 -15.06 -7.37
N SER A 200 0.24 -15.99 -6.77
CA SER A 200 0.83 -17.15 -6.09
C SER A 200 1.48 -18.18 -7.03
N GLU A 201 0.98 -18.31 -8.26
CA GLU A 201 1.65 -19.14 -9.29
C GLU A 201 2.97 -18.53 -9.74
N MET A 202 3.00 -17.20 -9.93
CA MET A 202 4.17 -16.48 -10.44
C MET A 202 5.19 -16.15 -9.34
N TYR A 203 4.71 -15.87 -8.14
CA TYR A 203 5.45 -15.40 -6.97
C TYR A 203 5.01 -16.17 -5.71
N PRO A 204 5.34 -17.46 -5.61
CA PRO A 204 4.88 -18.33 -4.52
C PRO A 204 5.35 -17.87 -3.13
N ASP A 205 6.42 -17.07 -3.06
CA ASP A 205 6.99 -16.57 -1.80
C ASP A 205 6.33 -15.27 -1.30
N ASP A 206 5.36 -14.72 -2.05
CA ASP A 206 4.69 -13.48 -1.65
C ASP A 206 3.80 -13.67 -0.41
N TYR A 207 3.20 -14.84 -0.21
CA TYR A 207 2.23 -15.05 0.85
C TYR A 207 2.37 -16.41 1.53
N ASN A 208 2.27 -16.40 2.86
CA ASN A 208 2.13 -17.61 3.66
C ASN A 208 0.66 -18.05 3.78
N GLY A 209 -0.29 -17.16 3.47
CA GLY A 209 -1.72 -17.49 3.46
C GLY A 209 -2.52 -16.55 2.56
N ILE A 210 -3.54 -17.09 1.90
CA ILE A 210 -4.41 -16.38 0.95
C ILE A 210 -5.86 -16.56 1.43
N ILE A 211 -6.55 -15.45 1.68
CA ILE A 211 -7.97 -15.43 2.03
C ILE A 211 -8.76 -15.16 0.75
N ALA A 212 -9.47 -16.19 0.28
CA ALA A 212 -10.14 -16.21 -1.01
C ALA A 212 -11.68 -16.12 -0.90
N GLY A 213 -12.27 -14.96 -1.18
CA GLY A 213 -13.72 -14.79 -1.28
C GLY A 213 -14.23 -14.81 -2.72
N CYS A 214 -15.23 -15.64 -3.04
CA CYS A 214 -15.91 -15.70 -4.35
C CYS A 214 -14.95 -15.70 -5.57
N PRO A 215 -14.06 -16.71 -5.68
CA PRO A 215 -12.94 -16.69 -6.63
C PRO A 215 -13.37 -16.74 -8.09
N ALA A 216 -12.99 -15.72 -8.87
CA ALA A 216 -13.20 -15.66 -10.31
C ALA A 216 -11.96 -16.13 -11.11
N VAL A 217 -11.43 -17.30 -10.76
CA VAL A 217 -10.17 -17.85 -11.30
C VAL A 217 -10.27 -18.34 -12.75
N ASP A 218 -11.46 -18.75 -13.20
CA ASP A 218 -11.71 -19.09 -14.60
C ASP A 218 -12.18 -17.86 -15.40
N PHE A 219 -11.34 -16.82 -15.39
CA PHE A 219 -11.69 -15.48 -15.83
C PHE A 219 -12.30 -15.43 -17.24
N ASN A 220 -11.64 -16.06 -18.21
CA ASN A 220 -12.04 -15.99 -19.60
C ASN A 220 -13.41 -16.64 -19.83
N HIS A 221 -13.67 -17.80 -19.22
CA HIS A 221 -14.98 -18.44 -19.31
C HIS A 221 -16.03 -17.65 -18.52
N LEU A 222 -15.69 -17.08 -17.37
CA LEU A 222 -16.61 -16.22 -16.61
C LEU A 222 -17.06 -15.01 -17.43
N GLN A 223 -16.14 -14.30 -18.11
CA GLN A 223 -16.54 -13.17 -18.96
C GLN A 223 -17.35 -13.63 -20.17
N GLY A 224 -17.00 -14.79 -20.75
CA GLY A 224 -17.79 -15.42 -21.81
C GLY A 224 -19.23 -15.71 -21.36
N GLU A 225 -19.40 -16.34 -20.20
CA GLU A 225 -20.70 -16.66 -19.60
C GLU A 225 -21.51 -15.39 -19.30
N ARG A 226 -20.87 -14.34 -18.77
CA ARG A 226 -21.52 -13.04 -18.55
C ARG A 226 -22.09 -12.46 -19.84
N ALA A 227 -21.37 -12.59 -20.95
CA ALA A 227 -21.83 -12.12 -22.26
C ALA A 227 -22.99 -12.95 -22.84
N VAL A 228 -23.12 -14.23 -22.44
CA VAL A 228 -24.21 -15.10 -22.88
C VAL A 228 -25.56 -14.61 -22.37
N PHE A 229 -25.65 -14.06 -21.15
CA PHE A 229 -26.92 -13.60 -20.58
C PHE A 229 -27.67 -12.62 -21.48
N PHE A 230 -26.95 -11.70 -22.14
CA PHE A 230 -27.58 -10.76 -23.07
C PHE A 230 -28.35 -11.46 -24.21
N LYS A 231 -27.83 -12.60 -24.71
CA LYS A 231 -28.51 -13.40 -25.73
C LYS A 231 -29.79 -14.07 -25.22
N VAL A 232 -29.88 -14.29 -23.91
CA VAL A 232 -31.00 -14.96 -23.26
C VAL A 232 -32.06 -13.95 -22.82
N THR A 233 -31.66 -12.87 -22.16
CA THR A 233 -32.57 -11.91 -21.53
C THR A 233 -32.91 -10.73 -22.44
N GLY A 234 -32.12 -10.45 -23.47
CA GLY A 234 -32.26 -9.26 -24.30
C GLY A 234 -31.91 -7.98 -23.53
N THR A 235 -32.32 -6.84 -24.09
CA THR A 235 -32.22 -5.53 -23.43
C THR A 235 -33.29 -5.39 -22.36
N SER A 236 -32.97 -4.69 -21.26
CA SER A 236 -33.97 -4.18 -20.33
C SER A 236 -34.71 -3.03 -21.00
N GLU A 237 -35.77 -3.34 -21.76
CA GLU A 237 -36.78 -2.36 -22.19
C GLU A 237 -37.62 -1.88 -21.00
#